data_AF-A0A1B7MIK9-F1
#
_entry.id   AF-A0A1B7MIK9-F1
#
_cell.length_a   1.000
_cell.length_b   1.000
_cell.length_c   1.000
_cell.angle_alpha   90.00
_cell.angle_beta   90.00
_cell.angle_gamma   90.00
#
_symmetry.space_group_name_H-M   'P 1'
#
loop_
_entity.id
_entity.type
_entity.pdbx_description
1 polymer ?
#
loop_
_entity_poly.entity_id
_entity_poly.type
_entity_poly.pdbx_seq_one_letter_code
_entity_poly.pdbx_strand_id
1 'polypeptide(L)'
;SDISIQMVYVEQQHLDGADHAAHHAIRRKTLFDKKVLRSRTGEVIFEPGHLVQVYNSPAQATLATVRKLQPQWSTPRCVTSR
;
A
#
# COMPACT_ATOMS: atom_id res chain seq x y z
N SER A 1 -33.65 -10.03 -26.93
CA SER A 1 -32.84 -9.37 -27.96
C SER A 1 -31.40 -9.31 -27.54
N ASP A 2 -30.47 -9.37 -28.49
CA ASP A 2 -29.01 -9.28 -28.27
C ASP A 2 -28.61 -8.07 -27.40
N ILE A 3 -29.35 -6.97 -27.56
CA ILE A 3 -29.24 -5.73 -26.78
C ILE A 3 -29.43 -5.97 -25.27
N SER A 4 -30.33 -6.88 -24.87
CA SER A 4 -30.59 -7.20 -23.47
C SER A 4 -29.43 -7.99 -22.84
N ILE A 5 -28.77 -8.85 -23.63
CA ILE A 5 -27.58 -9.60 -23.19
C ILE A 5 -26.39 -8.66 -23.05
N GLN A 6 -26.24 -7.71 -23.99
CA GLN A 6 -25.21 -6.67 -23.91
C GLN A 6 -25.40 -5.74 -22.71
N MET A 7 -26.64 -5.35 -22.39
CA MET A 7 -26.94 -4.56 -21.18
C MET A 7 -26.57 -5.30 -19.90
N VAL A 8 -26.93 -6.58 -19.76
CA VAL A 8 -26.57 -7.40 -18.60
C VAL A 8 -25.05 -7.55 -18.48
N TYR A 9 -24.35 -7.70 -19.60
CA TYR A 9 -22.89 -7.78 -19.60
C TYR A 9 -22.23 -6.46 -19.20
N VAL A 10 -22.77 -5.31 -19.64
CA VAL A 10 -22.30 -3.98 -19.22
C VAL A 10 -22.55 -3.75 -17.73
N GLU A 11 -23.67 -4.21 -17.17
CA GLU A 11 -23.93 -4.13 -15.72
C GLU A 11 -23.02 -5.04 -14.89
N GLN A 12 -22.57 -6.17 -15.45
CA GLN A 12 -21.56 -7.02 -14.81
C GLN A 12 -20.14 -6.42 -14.83
N GLN A 13 -19.87 -5.50 -15.76
CA GLN A 13 -18.62 -4.76 -15.73
C GLN A 13 -18.69 -3.70 -14.63
N HIS A 14 -18.05 -3.99 -13.50
CA HIS A 14 -17.74 -3.02 -12.46
C HIS A 14 -16.74 -1.97 -12.97
N LEU A 15 -17.21 -1.10 -13.87
CA LEU A 15 -16.46 0.04 -14.39
C LEU A 15 -16.10 1.04 -13.28
N ASP A 16 -16.78 0.94 -12.13
CA ASP A 16 -16.55 1.68 -10.89
C ASP A 16 -15.49 1.06 -9.97
N GLY A 17 -14.95 -0.12 -10.30
CA GLY A 17 -13.98 -0.82 -9.45
C GLY A 17 -12.67 -0.03 -9.27
N ALA A 18 -12.23 0.67 -10.30
CA ALA A 18 -11.06 1.55 -10.22
C ALA A 18 -11.31 2.75 -9.29
N ASP A 19 -12.51 3.33 -9.37
CA ASP A 19 -12.92 4.44 -8.52
C ASP A 19 -13.02 4.00 -7.05
N HIS A 20 -13.65 2.85 -6.79
CA HIS A 20 -13.69 2.25 -5.44
C HIS A 20 -12.29 1.96 -4.88
N ALA A 21 -11.37 1.47 -5.70
CA ALA A 21 -9.98 1.24 -5.30
C ALA A 21 -9.27 2.55 -4.96
N ALA A 22 -9.48 3.61 -5.75
CA ALA A 22 -8.94 4.94 -5.48
C ALA A 22 -9.51 5.53 -4.18
N HIS A 23 -10.83 5.48 -3.99
CA HIS A 23 -11.50 5.92 -2.75
C HIS A 23 -10.99 5.16 -1.52
N HIS A 24 -10.79 3.85 -1.65
CA HIS A 24 -10.21 3.03 -0.58
C HIS A 24 -8.77 3.43 -0.26
N ALA A 25 -7.93 3.63 -1.29
CA ALA A 25 -6.55 4.06 -1.14
C ALA A 25 -6.45 5.43 -0.44
N ILE A 26 -7.26 6.40 -0.86
CA ILE A 26 -7.35 7.74 -0.24
C ILE A 26 -7.70 7.60 1.24
N ARG A 27 -8.74 6.82 1.58
CA ARG A 27 -9.16 6.61 2.97
C ARG A 27 -8.03 6.03 3.83
N ARG A 28 -7.33 5.01 3.32
CA ARG A 28 -6.20 4.38 4.01
C ARG A 28 -5.05 5.36 4.21
N LYS A 29 -4.73 6.17 3.20
CA LYS A 29 -3.72 7.22 3.30
C LYS A 29 -4.08 8.24 4.38
N THR A 30 -5.31 8.76 4.38
CA THR A 30 -5.75 9.74 5.40
C THR A 30 -5.64 9.19 6.82
N LEU A 31 -5.98 7.92 7.04
CA LEU A 31 -5.85 7.27 8.34
C LEU A 31 -4.37 7.10 8.75
N PHE A 32 -3.52 6.74 7.79
CA PHE A 32 -2.08 6.64 8.01
C PHE A 32 -1.49 8.02 8.37
N ASP A 33 -1.78 9.06 7.59
CA ASP A 33 -1.30 10.42 7.84
C ASP A 33 -1.71 10.90 9.24
N LYS A 34 -2.98 10.69 9.64
CA LYS A 34 -3.46 11.00 10.99
C LYS A 34 -2.69 10.27 12.08
N LYS A 35 -2.32 9.00 11.84
CA LYS A 35 -1.53 8.20 12.79
C LYS A 35 -0.09 8.71 12.89
N VAL A 36 0.52 9.09 11.77
CA VAL A 36 1.87 9.68 11.72
C VAL A 36 1.89 11.00 12.49
N LEU A 37 0.95 11.91 12.23
CA LEU A 37 0.85 13.21 12.91
C LEU A 37 0.63 13.09 14.43
N ARG A 38 -0.06 12.03 14.87
CA ARG A 38 -0.27 11.75 16.31
C ARG A 38 0.88 10.99 16.96
N SER A 39 1.82 10.47 16.18
CA SER A 39 2.97 9.74 16.71
C SER A 39 3.97 10.70 17.35
N ARG A 40 4.69 10.24 18.37
CA ARG A 40 5.71 11.06 19.06
C ARG A 40 6.80 11.56 18.12
N THR A 41 7.17 10.75 17.13
CA THR A 41 8.22 11.05 16.16
C THR A 41 7.72 11.94 15.02
N GLY A 42 6.41 11.94 14.74
CA GLY A 42 5.82 12.70 13.65
C GLY A 42 6.23 12.17 12.28
N GLU A 43 6.16 13.04 11.28
CA GLU A 43 6.68 12.77 9.95
C GLU A 43 8.22 12.74 9.98
N VAL A 44 8.81 11.70 9.42
CA VAL A 44 10.26 11.57 9.28
C VAL A 44 10.62 11.78 7.81
N ILE A 45 11.33 12.86 7.52
CA ILE A 45 11.89 13.14 6.21
C ILE A 45 13.32 12.59 6.18
N PHE A 46 13.62 11.77 5.18
CA PHE A 46 14.96 11.23 4.98
C PHE A 46 15.73 12.07 3.98
N GLU A 47 16.94 12.48 4.35
CA GLU A 47 17.84 13.26 3.51
C GLU A 47 18.92 12.35 2.89
N PRO A 48 19.51 12.75 1.76
CA PRO A 48 20.67 12.05 1.20
C PRO A 48 21.76 11.86 2.26
N GLY A 49 22.30 10.63 2.32
CA GLY A 49 23.27 10.21 3.33
C GLY A 49 22.68 9.55 4.57
N HIS A 50 21.36 9.64 4.80
CA HIS A 50 20.73 8.92 5.90
C HIS A 50 20.73 7.40 5.65
N LEU A 51 21.06 6.65 6.71
CA LEU A 51 20.98 5.19 6.72
C LEU A 51 19.57 4.75 7.11
N VAL A 52 18.90 4.01 6.23
CA VAL A 52 17.52 3.54 6.40
C VAL A 52 17.42 2.04 6.15
N GLN A 53 16.41 1.40 6.76
CA GLN A 53 16.04 0.02 6.48
C GLN A 53 14.61 -0.03 5.97
N VAL A 54 14.37 -0.79 4.90
CA VAL A 54 13.05 -0.91 4.30
C VAL A 54 12.32 -2.07 4.98
N TYR A 55 11.09 -1.81 5.43
CA TYR A 55 10.22 -2.84 5.99
C TYR A 55 9.64 -3.73 4.89
N ASN A 56 9.76 -5.05 5.03
CA ASN A 56 9.25 -6.01 4.06
C ASN A 56 7.73 -6.27 4.25
N SER A 57 6.91 -5.30 3.85
CA SER A 57 5.44 -5.35 3.95
C SER A 57 4.77 -6.53 3.22
N PRO A 58 5.16 -6.90 1.97
CA PRO A 58 4.55 -8.03 1.26
C PRO A 58 4.76 -9.36 1.98
N ALA A 59 5.80 -9.48 2.82
CA ALA A 59 6.07 -10.70 3.55
C ALA A 59 5.16 -10.97 4.74
N GLN A 60 4.44 -9.94 5.23
CA GLN A 60 3.39 -10.13 6.24
C GLN A 60 2.01 -10.40 5.62
N ALA A 61 1.75 -9.93 4.41
CA ALA A 61 0.43 -10.06 3.77
C ALA A 61 0.09 -11.51 3.36
N THR A 62 1.10 -12.37 3.19
CA THR A 62 0.91 -13.78 2.82
C THR A 62 1.28 -14.67 4.00
N LEU A 63 0.29 -15.37 4.57
CA LEU A 63 0.42 -16.28 5.72
C LEU A 63 1.16 -17.60 5.34
N ALA A 64 2.36 -17.50 4.76
CA ALA A 64 3.16 -18.66 4.39
C ALA A 64 4.15 -19.03 5.52
N THR A 65 4.06 -20.27 6.00
CA THR A 65 4.74 -20.80 7.20
C THR A 65 6.27 -20.80 7.13
N VAL A 66 6.86 -20.75 5.92
CA VAL A 66 8.32 -20.72 5.66
C VAL A 66 8.99 -19.43 6.16
N ARG A 67 8.22 -18.37 6.47
CA ARG A 67 8.75 -17.01 6.70
C ARG A 67 9.02 -16.63 8.16
N LYS A 68 8.79 -17.52 9.14
CA LYS A 68 9.03 -17.23 10.58
C LYS A 68 10.49 -16.86 10.92
N LEU A 69 11.45 -17.25 10.06
CA LEU A 69 12.88 -17.02 10.25
C LEU A 69 13.46 -15.93 9.32
N GLN A 70 12.64 -15.26 8.50
CA GLN A 70 13.14 -14.21 7.61
C GLN A 70 13.20 -12.85 8.32
N PRO A 71 14.28 -12.07 8.13
CA PRO A 71 14.36 -10.70 8.63
C PRO A 71 13.21 -9.86 8.08
N GLN A 72 12.53 -9.11 8.96
CA GLN A 72 11.45 -8.20 8.56
C GLN A 72 11.98 -6.90 7.93
N TRP A 73 13.24 -6.57 8.20
CA TRP A 73 13.92 -5.38 7.74
C TRP A 73 14.99 -5.76 6.71
N SER A 74 15.17 -4.91 5.70
CA SER A 74 16.27 -5.08 4.74
C SER A 74 17.64 -4.84 5.39
N THR A 75 18.70 -5.18 4.65
CA THR A 75 20.02 -4.62 4.94
C THR A 75 19.94 -3.08 4.95
N PRO A 76 20.78 -2.40 5.77
CA PRO A 76 20.84 -0.93 5.79
C PRO A 76 21.19 -0.37 4.41
N ARG A 77 20.53 0.71 4.02
CA ARG A 77 20.70 1.42 2.74
C ARG A 77 20.89 2.90 2.99
N CYS A 78 21.74 3.55 2.20
CA CYS A 78 21.86 5.00 2.23
C CYS A 78 20.89 5.63 1.23
N VAL A 79 20.23 6.72 1.63
CA VAL A 79 19.46 7.56 0.70
C VAL A 79 20.44 8.29 -0.22
N THR A 80 20.29 8.14 -1.53
CA THR A 80 21.16 8.79 -2.53
C THR A 80 20.55 10.07 -3.09
N SER A 81 19.22 10.12 -3.18
CA SER A 81 18.45 11.24 -3.69
C SER A 81 17.05 11.22 -3.08
N ARG A 82 16.38 12.37 -3.08
CA ARG A 82 14.99 12.52 -2.64
C ARG A 82 14.00 12.16 -3.73
#